data_AF-A0A1W9WI32-F1
#
_entry.id   AF-A0A1W9WI32-F1
#
_cell.length_a   1.000
_cell.length_b   1.000
_cell.length_c   1.000
_cell.angle_alpha   90.00
_cell.angle_beta   90.00
_cell.angle_gamma   90.00
#
_symmetry.space_group_name_H-M   'P 1'
#
loop_
_entity.id
_entity.type
_entity.pdbx_description
1 polymer ?
#
loop_
_entity_poly.entity_id
_entity_poly.type
_entity_poly.pdbx_seq_one_letter_code
_entity_poly.pdbx_strand_id
1 'polypeptide(L)'
;MIEAYFPILTCLILLPLLGSLGFLFLKNPGAVRRWAMGVSLAEMLMGLFLLQFRMGTAEFQFVESVPWVPTWAACSFSFQR
;
A
#
# COMPACT_ATOMS: atom_id res chain seq x y z
N MET A 1 -4.20 -17.73 4.68
CA MET A 1 -4.14 -16.27 4.49
C MET A 1 -3.42 -15.70 5.70
N ILE A 2 -2.49 -14.76 5.53
CA ILE A 2 -1.91 -14.05 6.68
C ILE A 2 -3.01 -13.08 7.13
N GLU A 3 -3.67 -13.37 8.24
CA GLU A 3 -4.67 -12.48 8.86
C GLU A 3 -3.94 -11.24 9.40
N ALA A 4 -3.60 -10.32 8.50
CA ALA A 4 -3.08 -9.02 8.86
C ALA A 4 -4.28 -8.17 9.30
N TYR A 5 -4.45 -7.99 10.62
CA TYR A 5 -5.42 -7.04 11.19
C TYR A 5 -5.19 -5.59 10.69
N PHE A 6 -4.04 -5.34 10.05
CA PHE A 6 -3.61 -4.05 9.54
C PHE A 6 -3.47 -4.09 7.99
N PRO A 7 -4.13 -3.18 7.25
CA PRO A 7 -4.10 -3.14 5.78
C PRO A 7 -2.78 -2.53 5.28
N ILE A 8 -1.72 -3.34 5.29
CA ILE A 8 -0.36 -2.94 4.94
C ILE A 8 -0.24 -2.44 3.49
N LEU A 9 -0.92 -3.08 2.54
CA LEU A 9 -0.85 -2.71 1.12
C LEU A 9 -1.55 -1.38 0.86
N THR A 10 -2.71 -1.17 1.46
CA THR A 10 -3.41 0.11 1.38
C THR A 10 -2.55 1.23 1.95
N CYS A 11 -1.87 0.99 3.08
CA CYS A 11 -0.93 1.97 3.64
C CYS A 11 0.25 2.24 2.70
N LEU A 12 0.86 1.20 2.12
CA LEU A 12 1.96 1.34 1.15
C LEU A 12 1.55 2.16 -0.09
N ILE A 13 0.30 2.04 -0.55
CA ILE A 13 -0.21 2.82 -1.68
C ILE A 13 -0.55 4.26 -1.27
N LEU A 14 -1.20 4.46 -0.11
CA LEU A 14 -1.66 5.77 0.33
C LEU A 14 -0.55 6.64 0.91
N LEU A 15 0.49 6.06 1.50
CA LEU A 15 1.58 6.80 2.14
C LEU A 15 2.35 7.73 1.18
N PRO A 16 2.80 7.31 -0.02
CA PRO A 16 3.41 8.22 -0.98
C PRO A 16 2.41 9.26 -1.52
N LEU A 17 1.13 8.90 -1.68
CA LEU A 17 0.07 9.82 -2.10
C LEU A 17 -0.13 10.93 -1.06
N LEU A 18 -0.30 10.57 0.21
CA LEU A 18 -0.42 11.52 1.32
C LEU A 18 0.87 12.31 1.52
N GLY A 19 2.03 11.69 1.36
CA GLY A 19 3.33 12.35 1.39
C GLY A 19 3.46 13.41 0.30
N SER A 20 2.92 13.15 -0.90
CA SER A 20 2.88 14.12 -2.00
C SER A 20 1.94 15.29 -1.70
N LEU A 21 0.80 15.05 -1.06
CA LEU A 21 -0.07 16.13 -0.61
C LEU A 21 0.58 16.95 0.52
N GLY A 22 1.32 16.28 1.40
CA GLY A 22 2.03 16.91 2.52
C GLY A 22 3.14 17.87 2.08
N PHE A 23 3.81 17.62 0.95
CA PHE A 23 4.86 18.55 0.49
C PHE A 23 4.30 19.92 0.08
N LEU A 24 3.02 20.02 -0.27
CA LEU A 24 2.39 21.29 -0.71
C LEU A 24 2.48 22.40 0.35
N PHE A 25 2.65 22.03 1.63
CA PHE A 25 2.81 22.96 2.75
C PHE A 25 4.27 23.40 2.96
N LEU A 26 5.24 22.77 2.28
CA LEU A 26 6.67 23.04 2.41
C LEU A 26 7.13 23.99 1.31
N LYS A 27 7.55 25.20 1.70
CA LYS A 27 8.04 26.23 0.77
C LYS A 27 9.55 26.17 0.51
N ASN A 28 10.30 25.49 1.37
CA ASN A 28 11.77 25.46 1.29
C ASN A 28 12.24 24.18 0.56
N PRO A 29 13.07 24.29 -0.50
CA PRO A 29 13.54 23.13 -1.25
C PRO A 29 14.31 22.12 -0.39
N GLY A 30 15.07 22.58 0.62
CA GLY A 30 15.77 21.71 1.55
C GLY A 30 14.84 20.97 2.52
N ALA A 31 13.67 21.53 2.83
CA ALA A 31 12.64 20.87 3.63
C ALA A 31 11.90 19.82 2.81
N VAL A 32 11.54 20.13 1.55
CA VAL A 32 10.90 19.20 0.62
C VAL A 32 11.77 17.95 0.39
N ARG A 33 13.08 18.12 0.20
CA ARG A 33 14.01 16.99 0.00
C ARG A 33 14.05 16.06 1.22
N ARG A 34 14.15 16.61 2.43
CA ARG A 34 14.15 15.82 3.67
C ARG A 34 12.81 15.13 3.92
N TRP A 35 11.71 15.82 3.59
CA TRP A 35 10.36 15.25 3.66
C TRP A 35 10.20 14.06 2.72
N ALA A 36 10.52 14.23 1.44
CA ALA A 36 10.44 13.15 0.45
C ALA A 36 11.31 11.95 0.87
N MET A 37 12.54 12.19 1.34
CA MET A 37 13.39 11.13 1.87
C MET A 37 12.77 10.41 3.07
N GLY A 38 12.14 11.16 4.00
CA GLY A 38 11.46 10.58 5.15
C GLY A 38 10.27 9.70 4.76
N VAL A 39 9.45 10.17 3.82
CA VAL A 39 8.30 9.40 3.29
C VAL A 39 8.77 8.12 2.60
N SER A 40 9.76 8.20 1.70
CA SER A 40 10.29 7.01 1.01
C SER A 40 10.95 6.02 1.98
N LEU A 41 11.62 6.50 3.03
CA LEU A 41 12.20 5.62 4.04
C LEU A 41 11.12 4.90 4.86
N ALA A 42 10.05 5.61 5.24
CA ALA A 42 8.90 4.98 5.90
C ALA A 42 8.22 3.93 5.02
N GLU A 43 8.05 4.22 3.72
CA GLU A 43 7.52 3.28 2.73
C GLU A 43 8.39 2.03 2.62
N MET A 44 9.71 2.19 2.55
CA MET A 44 10.66 1.09 2.50
C MET A 44 10.57 0.21 3.76
N LEU A 45 10.54 0.81 4.95
CA LEU A 45 10.44 0.06 6.21
C LEU A 45 9.14 -0.74 6.29
N MET A 46 8.03 -0.15 5.83
CA MET A 46 6.74 -0.83 5.78
C MET A 46 6.73 -1.97 4.75
N GLY A 47 7.42 -1.78 3.62
CA GLY A 47 7.64 -2.81 2.61
C GLY A 47 8.46 -4.01 3.11
N LEU A 48 9.39 -3.82 4.05
CA LEU A 48 10.13 -4.94 4.65
C LEU A 48 9.22 -5.93 5.38
N PHE A 49 8.06 -5.50 5.87
CA PHE A 49 7.08 -6.39 6.49
C PHE A 49 6.54 -7.44 5.50
N LEU A 50 6.51 -7.12 4.20
CA LEU A 50 6.09 -8.06 3.16
C LEU A 50 7.04 -9.26 3.00
N LEU A 51 8.26 -9.20 3.56
CA LEU A 51 9.21 -10.32 3.54
C LEU A 51 8.73 -11.55 4.33
N GLN A 52 7.64 -11.43 5.09
CA GLN A 52 6.98 -12.57 5.77
C GLN A 52 6.24 -13.52 4.82
N PHE A 53 6.28 -13.27 3.52
CA PHE A 53 5.67 -14.14 2.51
C PHE A 53 6.28 -15.56 2.53
N ARG A 54 5.45 -16.56 2.25
CA ARG A 54 5.86 -17.96 2.14
C ARG A 54 6.09 -18.33 0.68
N MET A 55 7.32 -18.71 0.34
CA MET A 55 7.62 -19.23 -1.00
C MET A 55 6.97 -20.62 -1.18
N GLY A 56 6.33 -20.87 -2.33
CA GLY A 56 5.69 -22.15 -2.65
C GLY A 56 4.17 -22.14 -2.73
N THR A 57 3.54 -20.97 -2.72
CA THR A 57 2.11 -20.81 -3.01
C THR A 57 1.92 -19.92 -4.24
N ALA A 58 1.01 -20.29 -5.14
CA ALA A 58 0.67 -19.49 -6.33
C ALA A 58 -0.32 -18.35 -6.01
N GLU A 59 -0.90 -18.37 -4.82
CA GLU A 59 -1.91 -17.43 -4.34
C GLU A 59 -1.29 -16.07 -3.97
N PHE A 60 -2.07 -14.99 -4.13
CA PHE A 60 -1.74 -13.70 -3.53
C PHE A 60 -1.84 -13.80 -2.01
N GLN A 61 -0.75 -13.50 -1.30
CA GLN A 61 -0.66 -13.73 0.15
C GLN A 61 -1.12 -12.53 0.99
N PHE A 62 -1.08 -11.34 0.41
CA PHE A 62 -1.55 -10.09 1.00
C PHE A 62 -2.68 -9.56 0.12
N VAL A 63 -3.90 -10.05 0.30
CA VAL A 63 -5.07 -9.58 -0.46
C VAL A 63 -5.91 -8.70 0.43
N GLU A 64 -6.00 -7.43 0.06
CA GLU A 64 -6.89 -6.46 0.69
C GLU A 64 -7.99 -6.12 -0.32
N SER A 65 -9.22 -6.55 -0.04
CA SER A 65 -10.36 -6.29 -0.91
C SER A 65 -11.33 -5.32 -0.25
N VAL A 66 -11.36 -4.09 -0.74
CA VAL A 66 -12.33 -3.08 -0.33
C VAL A 66 -13.32 -2.88 -1.48
N PRO A 67 -14.62 -3.14 -1.30
CA PRO A 67 -15.61 -2.96 -2.35
C PRO A 67 -15.75 -1.47 -2.68
N TRP A 68 -15.23 -1.04 -3.84
CA TRP A 68 -15.32 0.35 -4.28
C TRP A 68 -16.76 0.73 -4.63
N VAL A 69 -17.45 -0.09 -5.43
CA VAL A 69 -18.84 0.14 -5.86
C VAL A 69 -19.66 -1.14 -5.63
N PRO A 70 -20.67 -1.12 -4.73
CA PRO A 70 -21.42 -2.34 -4.39
C PRO A 70 -22.29 -2.87 -5.53
N THR A 71 -22.63 -2.04 -6.52
CA THR A 71 -23.52 -2.40 -7.63
C THR A 71 -22.83 -3.12 -8.80
N TRP A 72 -21.50 -3.09 -8.88
CA TRP A 72 -20.75 -3.80 -9.93
C TRP A 72 -20.32 -5.23 -9.53
N ALA A 73 -20.69 -5.67 -8.33
CA ALA A 73 -20.34 -6.99 -7.78
C ALA A 73 -20.97 -8.20 -8.51
N ALA A 74 -21.80 -7.99 -9.54
CA ALA A 74 -22.48 -9.05 -10.27
C ALA A 74 -21.77 -9.52 -11.55
N CYS A 75 -20.76 -8.80 -12.07
CA CYS A 75 -19.97 -9.34 -13.17
C CYS A 75 -18.77 -10.08 -12.58
N SER A 76 -19.05 -11.29 -12.09
CA SER A 76 -18.09 -12.27 -11.63
C SER A 76 -17.03 -12.53 -12.71
N PHE A 77 -15.88 -11.87 -12.63
CA PHE A 77 -14.67 -12.45 -13.18
C PHE A 77 -14.15 -13.45 -12.15
N SER A 78 -14.73 -14.65 -12.20
CA SER A 78 -14.21 -15.85 -11.56
C SER A 78 -12.85 -16.17 -12.19
N PHE A 79 -11.79 -15.51 -11.75
CA PHE A 79 -10.43 -15.98 -11.96
C PHE A 79 -10.13 -17.05 -10.91
N GLN A 80 -10.77 -18.20 -11.07
CA GLN A 80 -10.37 -19.43 -10.42
C GLN A 80 -9.32 -20.07 -11.33
N ARG A 81 -8.05 -19.71 -11.14
CA ARG A 81 -6.91 -20.57 -11.49
C ARG A 81 -5.60 -20.09 -10.89
#